data_AF-A0A9N9N9N3-F1
#
_entry.id   AF-A0A9N9N9N3-F1
#
_cell.length_a   1.000
_cell.length_b   1.000
_cell.length_c   1.000
_cell.angle_alpha   90.00
_cell.angle_beta   90.00
_cell.angle_gamma   90.00
#
_symmetry.space_group_name_H-M   'P 1'
#
loop_
_entity.id
_entity.type
_entity.pdbx_description
1 polymer ?
#
loop_
_entity_poly.entity_id
_entity_poly.type
_entity_poly.pdbx_seq_one_letter_code
_entity_poly.pdbx_strand_id
1 'polypeptide(L)'
;VIDNIVELLEPILIATELLSSSSYSTISDICLTFLGLYHHLSKFIDNKSQITEQYIMADSIRFKLNKYWFILEESTIITILDPSSKLLTFPTNNEKDTALTSLKNTITQYNIPATTTTTTMPKLMPKNKRKFFKLLLIQQQTIKQLLMEEL
;
A
#
# COMPACT_ATOMS: atom_id res chain seq x y z
N VAL A 1 -37.83 5.91 0.49
CA VAL A 1 -36.91 7.09 0.55
C VAL A 1 -35.83 6.86 1.59
N ILE A 2 -36.20 6.56 2.84
CA ILE A 2 -35.25 6.28 3.93
C ILE A 2 -34.40 5.03 3.63
N ASP A 3 -35.01 3.95 3.15
CA ASP A 3 -34.29 2.70 2.84
C ASP A 3 -33.19 2.90 1.78
N ASN A 4 -33.46 3.71 0.76
CA ASN A 4 -32.48 4.06 -0.28
C ASN A 4 -31.31 4.92 0.26
N ILE A 5 -31.55 5.71 1.30
CA ILE A 5 -30.52 6.51 1.96
C ILE A 5 -29.67 5.60 2.85
N VAL A 6 -30.30 4.66 3.55
CA VAL A 6 -29.61 3.64 4.34
C VAL A 6 -28.71 2.79 3.44
N GLU A 7 -29.23 2.27 2.32
CA GLU A 7 -28.45 1.50 1.34
C GLU A 7 -27.26 2.30 0.76
N LEU A 8 -27.45 3.60 0.55
CA LEU A 8 -26.37 4.48 0.06
C LEU A 8 -25.27 4.68 1.10
N LEU A 9 -25.64 4.88 2.37
CA LEU A 9 -24.72 5.32 3.42
C LEU A 9 -24.13 4.17 4.26
N GLU A 10 -24.78 3.00 4.30
CA GLU A 10 -24.33 1.84 5.07
C GLU A 10 -22.89 1.42 4.72
N PRO A 11 -22.47 1.32 3.44
CA PRO A 11 -21.08 1.00 3.13
C PRO A 11 -20.08 2.05 3.59
N ILE A 12 -20.48 3.33 3.68
CA ILE A 12 -19.65 4.42 4.20
C ILE A 12 -19.45 4.28 5.70
N LEU A 13 -20.49 3.87 6.42
CA LEU A 13 -20.40 3.58 7.85
C LEU A 13 -19.41 2.43 8.09
N ILE A 14 -19.57 1.31 7.38
CA ILE A 14 -18.70 0.12 7.50
C ILE A 14 -17.24 0.50 7.19
N ALA A 15 -17.00 1.26 6.12
CA ALA A 15 -15.68 1.76 5.76
C ALA A 15 -15.06 2.62 6.88
N THR A 16 -15.87 3.47 7.51
CA THR A 16 -15.41 4.34 8.61
C THR A 16 -15.06 3.53 9.85
N GLU A 17 -15.89 2.56 10.22
CA GLU A 17 -15.62 1.64 11.33
C GLU A 17 -14.35 0.82 11.07
N LEU A 18 -14.19 0.28 9.87
CA LEU A 18 -13.01 -0.49 9.49
C LEU A 18 -11.74 0.35 9.65
N LEU A 19 -11.72 1.55 9.08
CA LEU A 19 -10.53 2.42 9.09
C LEU A 19 -10.24 3.02 10.48
N SER A 20 -11.27 3.26 11.29
CA SER A 20 -11.12 3.80 12.66
C SER A 20 -10.78 2.73 13.69
N SER A 21 -11.17 1.47 13.45
CA SER A 21 -10.84 0.35 14.34
C SER A 21 -9.36 -0.06 14.26
N SER A 22 -8.70 0.23 13.14
CA SER A 22 -7.28 -0.07 12.96
C SER A 22 -6.41 1.01 13.58
N SER A 23 -5.53 0.62 14.52
CA SER A 23 -4.54 1.53 15.12
C SER A 23 -3.49 2.00 14.11
N TYR A 24 -3.31 1.28 12.99
CA TYR A 24 -2.36 1.57 11.94
C TYR A 24 -2.90 1.11 10.57
N SER A 25 -3.99 1.72 10.09
CA SER A 25 -4.49 1.48 8.73
C SER A 25 -3.36 1.66 7.72
N THR A 26 -3.09 0.63 6.93
CA THR A 26 -2.07 0.72 5.89
C THR A 26 -2.62 1.55 4.73
N ILE A 27 -1.72 2.14 3.94
CA ILE A 27 -2.11 2.84 2.71
C ILE A 27 -2.89 1.92 1.76
N SER A 28 -2.64 0.61 1.80
CA SER A 28 -3.38 -0.41 1.03
C SER A 28 -4.82 -0.55 1.52
N ASP A 29 -5.03 -0.63 2.83
CA ASP A 29 -6.37 -0.73 3.43
C ASP A 29 -7.22 0.49 3.07
N ILE A 30 -6.62 1.68 3.11
CA ILE A 30 -7.28 2.93 2.70
C ILE A 30 -7.64 2.88 1.22
N CYS A 31 -6.71 2.49 0.35
CA CYS A 31 -6.95 2.41 -1.10
C CYS A 31 -8.06 1.41 -1.45
N LEU A 32 -8.02 0.22 -0.85
CA LEU A 32 -9.02 -0.84 -1.08
C LEU A 32 -10.41 -0.40 -0.62
N THR A 33 -10.49 0.26 0.54
CA THR A 33 -11.74 0.79 1.09
C THR A 33 -12.31 1.89 0.17
N PHE A 34 -11.46 2.80 -0.30
CA PHE A 34 -11.86 3.84 -1.26
C PHE A 34 -12.37 3.26 -2.57
N LEU A 35 -11.70 2.24 -3.11
CA LEU A 35 -12.12 1.57 -4.34
C LEU A 35 -13.49 0.90 -4.19
N GLY A 36 -13.71 0.23 -3.06
CA GLY A 36 -15.00 -0.38 -2.72
C GLY A 36 -16.14 0.65 -2.64
N LEU A 37 -15.90 1.78 -1.96
CA LEU A 37 -16.86 2.88 -1.89
C LEU A 37 -17.16 3.49 -3.27
N TYR A 38 -16.13 3.68 -4.09
CA TYR A 38 -16.30 4.23 -5.44
C TYR A 38 -17.14 3.30 -6.33
N HIS A 39 -16.90 1.99 -6.24
CA HIS A 39 -17.68 0.99 -6.96
C HIS A 39 -19.15 0.98 -6.51
N HIS A 40 -19.39 1.00 -5.19
CA HIS A 40 -20.74 1.08 -4.64
C HIS A 40 -21.51 2.30 -5.15
N LEU A 41 -20.90 3.50 -5.06
CA LEU A 41 -21.51 4.74 -5.52
C LEU A 41 -21.79 4.73 -7.03
N SER A 42 -20.87 4.19 -7.83
CA SER A 42 -21.06 4.08 -9.28
C SER A 42 -22.21 3.14 -9.61
N LYS A 43 -22.28 1.97 -8.97
CA LYS A 43 -23.38 1.01 -9.14
C LYS A 43 -24.72 1.59 -8.69
N PHE A 44 -24.75 2.36 -7.61
CA PHE A 44 -25.97 3.02 -7.12
C PHE A 44 -26.47 4.08 -8.10
N ILE A 45 -25.56 4.81 -8.75
CA ILE A 45 -25.85 5.81 -9.78
C ILE A 45 -26.36 5.12 -11.06
N ASP A 46 -25.66 4.08 -11.53
CA ASP A 46 -25.96 3.40 -12.80
C ASP A 46 -27.27 2.59 -12.74
N ASN A 47 -27.63 2.07 -11.57
CA ASN A 47 -28.87 1.31 -11.38
C ASN A 47 -30.14 2.17 -11.30
N LYS A 48 -30.04 3.51 -11.25
CA LYS A 48 -31.20 4.40 -11.15
C LYS A 48 -31.48 5.12 -12.47
N SER A 49 -32.63 4.82 -13.06
CA SER A 49 -33.14 5.43 -14.29
C SER A 49 -33.69 6.86 -14.13
N GLN A 50 -33.90 7.32 -12.89
CA GLN A 50 -34.39 8.68 -12.60
C GLN A 50 -33.51 9.41 -11.60
N ILE A 51 -33.24 10.69 -11.90
CA ILE A 51 -32.55 11.61 -11.00
C ILE A 51 -33.44 11.83 -9.77
N THR A 52 -32.98 11.32 -8.64
CA THR A 52 -33.59 11.45 -7.32
C THR A 52 -32.64 12.20 -6.38
N GLU A 53 -33.12 12.70 -5.25
CA GLU A 53 -32.25 13.35 -4.25
C GLU A 53 -31.10 12.44 -3.80
N GLN A 54 -31.32 11.13 -3.72
CA GLN A 54 -30.27 10.15 -3.40
C GLN A 54 -29.22 10.04 -4.51
N TYR A 55 -29.61 10.21 -5.79
CA TYR A 55 -28.68 10.25 -6.91
C TYR A 55 -27.74 11.45 -6.78
N ILE A 56 -28.31 12.64 -6.50
CA ILE A 56 -27.55 13.88 -6.32
C ILE A 56 -26.58 13.73 -5.13
N MET A 57 -27.04 13.09 -4.05
CA MET A 57 -26.22 12.79 -2.89
C MET A 57 -25.08 11.83 -3.24
N ALA A 58 -25.36 10.71 -3.91
CA ALA A 58 -24.35 9.73 -4.33
C ALA A 58 -23.29 10.35 -5.24
N ASP A 59 -23.71 11.16 -6.22
CA ASP A 59 -22.80 11.84 -7.14
C ASP A 59 -21.93 12.88 -6.41
N SER A 60 -22.52 13.64 -5.48
CA SER A 60 -21.77 14.59 -4.64
C SER A 60 -20.72 13.91 -3.76
N ILE A 61 -21.07 12.75 -3.18
CA ILE A 61 -20.14 11.93 -2.39
C ILE A 61 -19.02 11.39 -3.29
N ARG A 62 -19.37 10.83 -4.46
CA ARG A 62 -18.41 10.31 -5.43
C ARG A 62 -17.43 11.38 -5.90
N PHE A 63 -17.93 12.59 -6.18
CA PHE A 63 -17.11 13.72 -6.57
C PHE A 63 -16.12 14.13 -5.47
N LYS A 64 -16.55 14.17 -4.21
CA LYS A 64 -15.65 14.43 -3.08
C LYS A 64 -14.61 13.33 -2.92
N LEU A 65 -15.01 12.06 -2.98
CA LEU A 65 -14.08 10.93 -2.88
C LEU A 65 -13.02 10.96 -3.98
N ASN A 66 -13.40 11.33 -5.21
CA ASN A 66 -12.45 11.43 -6.34
C ASN A 66 -11.38 12.52 -6.08
N LYS A 67 -11.77 13.67 -5.50
CA LYS A 67 -10.78 14.68 -5.09
C LYS A 67 -9.79 14.17 -4.06
N TYR A 68 -10.24 13.39 -3.08
CA TYR A 68 -9.35 12.79 -2.09
C TYR A 68 -8.50 11.65 -2.68
N TRP A 69 -9.06 10.91 -3.64
CA TRP A 69 -8.33 9.87 -4.36
C TRP A 69 -7.12 10.42 -5.10
N PHE A 70 -7.23 11.56 -5.77
CA PHE A 70 -6.09 12.18 -6.46
C PHE A 70 -4.91 12.47 -5.52
N ILE A 71 -5.20 12.92 -4.29
CA ILE A 71 -4.19 13.18 -3.25
C ILE A 71 -3.56 11.86 -2.79
N LEU A 72 -4.37 10.80 -2.70
CA LEU A 72 -3.89 9.47 -2.33
C LEU A 72 -3.03 8.88 -3.44
N GLU A 73 -3.43 8.99 -4.71
CA GLU A 73 -2.77 8.43 -5.90
C GLU A 73 -1.31 8.88 -6.03
N GLU A 74 -1.05 10.17 -5.77
CA GLU A 74 0.31 10.74 -5.73
C GLU A 74 1.22 10.02 -4.70
N SER A 75 0.62 9.47 -3.64
CA SER A 75 1.30 8.64 -2.62
C SER A 75 1.13 7.12 -2.81
N THR A 76 0.33 6.68 -3.79
CA THR A 76 -0.12 5.27 -3.96
C THR A 76 0.89 4.40 -4.72
N ILE A 77 1.95 4.97 -5.29
CA ILE A 77 3.11 4.19 -5.79
C ILE A 77 3.64 3.22 -4.70
N ILE A 78 3.37 3.51 -3.43
CA ILE A 78 3.77 2.72 -2.27
C ILE A 78 2.84 1.49 -2.04
N THR A 79 1.58 1.45 -2.51
CA THR A 79 0.70 0.27 -2.36
C THR A 79 0.98 -0.83 -3.38
N ILE A 80 1.56 -0.49 -4.53
CA ILE A 80 2.17 -1.46 -5.47
C ILE A 80 3.26 -2.30 -4.76
N LEU A 81 3.76 -1.85 -3.61
CA LEU A 81 4.68 -2.61 -2.79
C LEU A 81 4.01 -3.68 -1.92
N ASP A 82 2.69 -3.90 -2.02
CA ASP A 82 2.07 -5.10 -1.49
C ASP A 82 2.80 -6.34 -2.05
N PRO A 83 3.43 -7.18 -1.20
CA PRO A 83 4.20 -8.33 -1.64
C PRO A 83 3.39 -9.28 -2.53
N SER A 84 2.08 -9.36 -2.31
CA SER A 84 1.14 -10.20 -3.06
C SER A 84 0.93 -9.69 -4.48
N SER A 85 0.92 -8.37 -4.63
CA SER A 85 0.69 -7.67 -5.90
C SER A 85 1.93 -7.67 -6.82
N LYS A 86 3.14 -7.79 -6.27
CA LYS A 86 4.40 -7.91 -7.03
C LYS A 86 4.48 -9.15 -7.93
N LEU A 87 3.69 -10.19 -7.66
CA LEU A 87 3.66 -11.38 -8.51
C LEU A 87 2.74 -11.23 -9.73
N LEU A 88 1.90 -10.18 -9.76
CA LEU A 88 0.99 -9.87 -10.88
C LEU A 88 1.68 -9.04 -11.97
N THR A 89 2.83 -8.44 -11.69
CA THR A 89 3.61 -7.69 -12.69
C THR A 89 4.36 -8.57 -13.68
N PHE A 90 4.44 -9.89 -13.41
CA PHE A 90 5.06 -10.82 -14.34
C PHE A 90 4.08 -11.20 -15.45
N PRO A 91 4.37 -10.91 -16.72
CA PRO A 91 3.46 -11.17 -17.84
C PRO A 91 3.21 -12.66 -18.09
N THR A 92 4.13 -13.53 -17.66
CA THR A 92 4.05 -14.98 -17.88
C THR A 92 4.24 -15.75 -16.57
N ASN A 93 3.48 -16.83 -16.37
CA ASN A 93 3.60 -17.70 -15.19
C ASN A 93 5.04 -18.23 -14.97
N ASN A 94 5.78 -18.47 -16.06
CA ASN A 94 7.15 -18.99 -15.98
C ASN A 94 8.14 -17.98 -15.38
N GLU A 95 7.98 -16.69 -15.69
CA GLU A 95 8.80 -15.61 -15.13
C GLU A 95 8.49 -15.40 -13.64
N LYS A 96 7.20 -15.50 -13.28
CA LYS A 96 6.74 -15.46 -11.90
C LYS A 96 7.36 -16.59 -11.06
N ASP A 97 7.33 -17.82 -11.56
CA ASP A 97 7.87 -18.98 -10.85
C ASP A 97 9.40 -18.90 -10.71
N THR A 98 10.08 -18.35 -11.71
CA THR A 98 11.53 -18.10 -11.69
C THR A 98 11.90 -17.04 -10.66
N ALA A 99 11.17 -15.92 -10.63
CA ALA A 99 11.37 -14.86 -9.65
C ALA A 99 11.06 -15.34 -8.23
N LEU A 100 10.00 -16.14 -8.05
CA LEU A 100 9.63 -16.72 -6.77
C LEU A 100 10.70 -17.69 -6.26
N THR A 101 11.28 -18.51 -7.14
CA THR A 101 12.36 -19.45 -6.80
C THR A 101 13.64 -18.70 -6.40
N SER A 102 14.01 -17.66 -7.16
CA SER A 102 15.14 -16.79 -6.81
C SER A 102 14.93 -16.06 -5.49
N LEU A 103 13.71 -15.60 -5.21
CA LEU A 103 13.35 -14.96 -3.95
C LEU A 103 13.44 -15.95 -2.77
N LYS A 104 12.91 -17.17 -2.91
CA LYS A 104 13.02 -18.23 -1.90
C LYS A 104 14.47 -18.60 -1.62
N ASN A 105 15.30 -18.70 -2.66
CA ASN A 105 16.74 -18.94 -2.51
C ASN A 105 17.44 -17.79 -1.79
N THR A 106 17.08 -16.55 -2.10
CA THR A 106 17.62 -15.39 -1.38
C THR A 106 17.18 -15.37 0.08
N ILE A 107 15.90 -15.62 0.37
CA ILE A 107 15.37 -15.67 1.74
C ILE A 107 16.02 -16.78 2.56
N THR A 108 16.28 -17.94 1.95
CA THR A 108 16.98 -19.04 2.64
C THR A 108 18.43 -18.69 2.98
N GLN A 109 19.10 -17.86 2.19
CA GLN A 109 20.40 -17.29 2.55
C GLN A 109 20.32 -16.31 3.74
N TYR A 110 19.22 -15.56 3.86
CA TYR A 110 18.99 -14.69 5.01
C TYR A 110 18.54 -15.44 6.28
N ASN A 111 17.95 -16.63 6.12
CA ASN A 111 17.52 -17.51 7.21
C ASN A 111 18.61 -18.45 7.72
N ILE A 112 19.88 -18.20 7.40
CA ILE A 112 20.99 -18.88 8.08
C ILE A 112 20.90 -18.45 9.56
N PRO A 113 20.63 -19.37 10.51
CA PRO A 113 20.76 -19.04 11.92
C PRO A 113 22.20 -18.58 12.13
N ALA A 114 22.39 -17.48 12.85
CA ALA A 114 23.69 -16.88 13.07
C ALA A 114 24.63 -17.82 13.85
N THR A 115 25.15 -18.86 13.22
CA THR A 115 26.33 -19.60 13.64
C THR A 115 27.52 -18.76 13.20
N THR A 116 27.96 -17.91 14.12
CA THR A 116 29.34 -17.47 14.33
C THR A 116 30.34 -17.93 13.26
N THR A 117 30.47 -17.14 12.20
CA THR A 117 31.74 -17.01 11.49
C THR A 117 32.32 -15.65 11.82
N THR A 118 33.33 -15.66 12.67
CA THR A 118 34.26 -14.57 12.92
C THR A 118 34.95 -14.21 11.61
N THR A 119 34.37 -13.27 10.87
CA THR A 119 35.12 -12.45 9.92
C THR A 119 35.16 -11.05 10.50
N THR A 120 36.36 -10.65 10.91
CA THR A 120 36.67 -9.40 11.60
C THR A 120 36.18 -8.19 10.80
N MET A 121 35.01 -7.68 11.16
CA MET A 121 34.55 -6.33 10.84
C MET A 121 34.39 -5.57 12.17
N PRO A 122 34.79 -4.28 12.26
CA PRO A 122 34.89 -3.58 13.54
C PRO A 122 33.55 -3.59 14.28
N LYS A 123 33.59 -4.22 15.45
CA LYS A 123 32.50 -4.34 16.41
C LYS A 123 32.10 -2.95 16.92
N LEU A 124 31.12 -2.35 16.26
CA LEU A 124 30.25 -1.37 16.91
C LEU A 124 28.83 -1.48 16.36
N MET A 125 28.17 -2.61 16.60
CA MET A 125 26.72 -2.67 16.44
C MET A 125 26.07 -1.84 17.56
N PRO A 126 25.36 -0.74 17.24
CA PRO A 126 24.60 -0.03 18.25
C PRO A 126 23.42 -0.90 18.67
N LYS A 127 23.31 -1.20 19.97
CA LYS A 127 22.20 -1.98 20.56
C LYS A 127 20.80 -1.46 20.21
N ASN A 128 20.69 -0.21 19.76
CA ASN A 128 19.44 0.41 19.35
C ASN A 128 19.24 0.27 17.84
N LYS A 129 18.24 -0.52 17.44
CA LYS A 129 17.83 -0.74 16.04
C LYS A 129 17.63 0.58 15.28
N ARG A 130 17.16 1.63 15.95
CA ARG A 130 16.94 2.97 15.37
C ARG A 130 18.24 3.67 15.00
N LYS A 131 19.32 3.46 15.75
CA LYS A 131 20.66 3.97 15.41
C LYS A 131 21.25 3.22 14.22
N PHE A 132 21.00 1.91 14.11
CA PHE A 132 21.43 1.12 12.96
C PHE A 132 20.82 1.65 11.65
N PHE A 133 19.49 1.83 11.59
CA PHE A 133 18.85 2.36 10.39
C PHE A 133 19.29 3.79 10.06
N LYS A 134 19.53 4.63 11.08
CA LYS A 134 20.08 5.97 10.86
C LYS A 134 21.47 5.93 10.21
N LEU A 135 22.34 5.01 10.64
CA LEU A 135 23.67 4.85 10.07
C LEU A 135 23.62 4.30 8.63
N LEU A 136 22.70 3.38 8.36
CA LEU A 136 22.53 2.80 7.02
C LEU A 136 22.05 3.84 6.00
N LEU A 137 21.12 4.71 6.41
CA LEU A 137 20.64 5.81 5.56
C LEU A 137 21.75 6.84 5.27
N ILE A 138 22.55 7.18 6.29
CA ILE A 138 23.70 8.07 6.11
C ILE A 138 24.71 7.44 5.13
N GLN A 139 25.02 6.15 5.28
CA GLN A 139 25.95 5.45 4.40
C GLN A 139 25.47 5.42 2.94
N GLN A 140 24.18 5.19 2.70
CA GLN A 140 23.61 5.23 1.35
C GLN A 140 23.67 6.64 0.74
N GLN A 141 23.47 7.70 1.54
CA GLN A 141 23.61 9.07 1.07
C GLN A 141 25.06 9.42 0.72
N THR A 142 26.04 8.98 1.53
CA THR A 142 27.46 9.19 1.24
C THR A 142 27.91 8.46 -0.01
N ILE A 143 27.46 7.22 -0.22
CA ILE A 143 27.76 6.45 -1.45
C ILE A 143 27.15 7.13 -2.68
N LYS A 144 25.93 7.67 -2.54
CA LYS A 144 25.25 8.39 -3.62
C LYS A 144 25.91 9.73 -3.96
N GLN A 145 26.56 10.38 -2.99
CA GLN A 145 27.35 11.60 -3.20
C GLN A 145 28.69 11.30 -3.88
N LEU A 146 29.38 10.23 -3.48
CA LEU A 146 30.62 9.77 -4.13
C LEU A 146 30.41 9.39 -5.60
N LEU A 147 29.30 8.72 -5.93
CA LEU A 147 28.93 8.40 -7.31
C LEU A 147 28.55 9.63 -8.16
N MET A 148 28.29 10.78 -7.54
CA MET A 148 27.94 12.03 -8.22
C MET A 148 29.16 12.95 -8.42
N GLU A 149 30.25 12.73 -7.68
CA GLU A 149 31.54 13.41 -7.85
C GLU A 149 32.46 12.72 -8.87
N GLU A 150 32.16 11.48 -9.29
CA GLU A 150 32.90 10.74 -10.34
C GLU A 150 32.35 10.97 -11.77
N LEU A 151 31.49 11.97 -12.00
CA LEU A 151 30.99 12.35 -13.33
C LEU A 151 31.47 13.74 -13.79
#